data_AF-A0A9D5B7H4-F1
#
_entry.id   AF-A0A9D5B7H4-F1
#
_cell.length_a   1.000
_cell.length_b   1.000
_cell.length_c   1.000
_cell.angle_alpha   90.00
_cell.angle_beta   90.00
_cell.angle_gamma   90.00
#
_symmetry.space_group_name_H-M   'P 1'
#
loop_
_entity.id
_entity.type
_entity.pdbx_description
1 polymer ?
#
loop_
_entity_poly.entity_id
_entity_poly.type
_entity_poly.pdbx_seq_one_letter_code
_entity_poly.pdbx_strand_id
1 'polypeptide(L)'
;EAQGLLAGYCGILEIDGNLFPISFDRWFGPPPSGMPKCYFEDCSKTDIKPQFCFRTTEALAERYCRLSIGKKWASHRQRLWDEFYNPALARDEIVSNVPLGVDKTQWALFVNYHLKPSTKK
;
A
#
# COMPACT_ATOMS: atom_id res chain seq x y z
N GLU A 1 -5.93 -22.37 10.35
CA GLU A 1 -5.98 -21.25 11.32
C GLU A 1 -4.78 -20.30 11.21
N ALA A 2 -3.52 -20.78 11.12
CA ALA A 2 -2.34 -19.91 11.01
C ALA A 2 -2.25 -19.00 9.76
N GLN A 3 -2.76 -19.44 8.60
CA GLN A 3 -2.80 -18.60 7.39
C GLN A 3 -3.72 -17.39 7.54
N GLY A 4 -4.82 -17.52 8.31
CA GLY A 4 -5.73 -16.43 8.60
C GLY A 4 -5.08 -15.35 9.46
N LEU A 5 -4.28 -15.76 10.45
CA LEU A 5 -3.53 -14.84 11.32
C LEU A 5 -2.51 -14.01 10.52
N LEU A 6 -1.68 -14.67 9.71
CA LEU A 6 -0.70 -13.98 8.86
C LEU A 6 -1.39 -13.05 7.85
N ALA A 7 -2.48 -13.50 7.22
CA ALA A 7 -3.24 -12.67 6.29
C ALA A 7 -3.90 -11.47 7.00
N GLY A 8 -4.32 -11.62 8.25
CA GLY A 8 -4.80 -10.54 9.10
C GLY A 8 -3.69 -9.54 9.43
N TYR A 9 -2.50 -10.03 9.80
CA TYR A 9 -1.34 -9.17 10.11
C TYR A 9 -0.83 -8.40 8.89
N CYS A 10 -0.72 -9.06 7.73
CA CYS A 10 -0.50 -8.40 6.44
C CYS A 10 -1.60 -7.39 6.08
N GLY A 11 -2.77 -7.48 6.72
CA GLY A 11 -3.92 -6.58 6.66
C GLY A 11 -3.87 -5.38 7.64
N ILE A 12 -2.85 -5.32 8.49
CA ILE A 12 -2.54 -4.17 9.32
C ILE A 12 -1.38 -3.39 8.69
N LEU A 13 -0.37 -4.12 8.22
CA LEU A 13 0.85 -3.52 7.66
C LEU A 13 0.60 -2.70 6.38
N GLU A 14 -0.33 -3.11 5.51
CA GLU A 14 -0.59 -2.43 4.23
C GLU A 14 -1.15 -1.02 4.37
N ILE A 15 -1.78 -0.71 5.51
CA ILE A 15 -2.38 0.59 5.80
C ILE A 15 -1.34 1.56 6.35
N ASP A 16 -0.21 1.06 6.87
CA ASP A 16 0.85 1.90 7.39
C ASP A 16 1.59 2.59 6.24
N GLY A 17 1.33 3.90 6.08
CA GLY A 17 1.94 4.73 5.05
C GLY A 17 3.45 4.93 5.21
N ASN A 18 4.06 4.56 6.34
CA ASN A 18 5.52 4.55 6.50
C ASN A 18 6.13 3.26 5.94
N LEU A 19 5.45 2.13 6.11
CA LEU A 19 5.88 0.84 5.56
C LEU A 19 5.58 0.75 4.08
N PHE A 20 4.39 1.18 3.65
CA PHE A 20 3.93 1.05 2.27
C PHE A 20 3.23 2.32 1.79
N PRO A 21 3.99 3.36 1.39
CA PRO A 21 3.43 4.64 0.97
C PRO A 21 2.39 4.52 -0.14
N ILE A 22 1.27 5.25 -0.03
CA ILE A 22 0.20 5.24 -1.03
C ILE A 22 0.53 6.07 -2.28
N SER A 23 1.60 6.87 -2.21
CA SER A 23 2.07 7.75 -3.28
C SER A 23 2.68 7.02 -4.46
N PHE A 24 3.07 5.74 -4.30
CA PHE A 24 3.56 4.93 -5.42
C PHE A 24 2.42 4.54 -6.35
N ASP A 25 2.66 4.59 -7.66
CA ASP A 25 1.67 4.26 -8.66
C ASP A 25 1.27 2.77 -8.57
N ARG A 26 2.27 1.88 -8.39
CA ARG A 26 2.10 0.42 -8.45
C ARG A 26 2.92 -0.31 -7.40
N TRP A 27 2.40 -1.45 -6.94
CA TRP A 27 3.10 -2.32 -5.98
C TRP A 27 4.32 -3.02 -6.61
N PHE A 28 4.17 -3.51 -7.84
CA PHE A 28 5.25 -4.12 -8.61
C PHE A 28 5.63 -3.21 -9.77
N GLY A 29 6.93 -2.92 -9.91
CA GLY A 29 7.48 -2.18 -11.04
C GLY A 29 8.85 -1.59 -10.72
N PRO A 30 9.57 -1.07 -11.72
CA PRO A 30 10.78 -0.31 -11.49
C PRO A 30 10.46 1.06 -10.85
N PRO A 31 11.37 1.63 -10.04
CA PRO A 31 11.29 3.02 -9.63
C PRO A 31 11.28 3.98 -10.84
N PRO A 32 10.67 5.18 -10.72
CA PRO A 32 10.07 5.75 -9.51
C PRO A 32 8.60 5.34 -9.28
N SER A 33 7.92 4.74 -10.27
CA SER A 33 6.49 4.41 -10.20
C SER A 33 6.18 3.17 -9.35
N GLY A 34 7.07 2.19 -9.37
CA GLY A 34 6.94 0.95 -8.61
C GLY A 34 7.53 1.07 -7.22
N MET A 35 6.88 0.45 -6.24
CA MET A 35 7.39 0.38 -4.88
C MET A 35 8.74 -0.35 -4.84
N PRO A 36 9.80 0.27 -4.30
CA PRO A 36 11.11 -0.36 -4.19
C PRO A 36 11.05 -1.63 -3.33
N LYS A 37 11.87 -2.63 -3.69
CA LYS A 37 11.90 -3.92 -3.01
C LYS A 37 12.32 -3.79 -1.53
N CYS A 38 13.18 -2.81 -1.21
CA CYS A 38 13.69 -2.59 0.14
C CYS A 38 12.59 -2.36 1.17
N TYR A 39 11.48 -1.67 0.82
CA TYR A 39 10.34 -1.48 1.73
C TYR A 39 9.80 -2.82 2.27
N PHE A 40 9.61 -3.79 1.37
CA PHE A 40 9.17 -5.12 1.78
C PHE A 40 10.29 -5.91 2.49
N GLU A 41 11.54 -5.79 2.05
CA GLU A 41 12.66 -6.50 2.69
C GLU A 41 12.90 -6.04 4.12
N ASP A 42 12.75 -4.75 4.38
CA ASP A 42 12.86 -4.17 5.72
C ASP A 42 11.67 -4.60 6.56
N CYS A 43 10.44 -4.38 6.09
CA CYS A 43 9.21 -4.84 6.77
C CYS A 43 9.23 -6.35 7.08
N SER A 44 9.74 -7.17 6.16
CA SER A 44 9.85 -8.61 6.37
C SER A 44 10.78 -8.93 7.53
N LYS A 45 11.90 -8.20 7.69
CA LYS A 45 12.87 -8.40 8.76
C LYS A 45 12.41 -7.83 10.10
N THR A 46 11.76 -6.66 10.09
CA THR A 46 11.41 -5.91 11.31
C THR A 46 10.05 -6.29 11.87
N ASP A 47 9.08 -6.61 11.03
CA ASP A 47 7.68 -6.77 11.45
C ASP A 47 7.19 -8.20 11.29
N ILE A 48 7.56 -8.89 10.20
CA ILE A 48 7.03 -10.23 9.90
C ILE A 48 7.84 -11.34 10.59
N LYS A 49 9.15 -11.42 10.32
CA LYS A 49 10.01 -12.51 10.83
C LYS A 49 10.04 -12.62 12.36
N PRO A 50 10.02 -11.53 13.15
CA PRO A 50 9.99 -11.63 14.61
C PRO A 50 8.69 -12.23 15.15
N GLN A 51 7.58 -12.12 14.41
CA GLN A 51 6.25 -12.53 14.86
C GLN A 51 5.83 -13.92 14.38
N PHE A 52 6.49 -14.45 13.34
CA PHE A 52 6.06 -15.68 12.67
C PHE A 52 7.22 -16.66 12.44
N CYS A 53 7.06 -17.88 12.93
CA CYS A 53 7.90 -19.02 12.58
C CYS A 53 7.30 -19.78 11.39
N PHE A 54 7.92 -19.68 10.21
CA PHE A 54 7.46 -20.37 9.01
C PHE A 54 7.96 -21.83 8.97
N ARG A 55 7.06 -22.79 8.67
CA ARG A 55 7.43 -24.20 8.40
C ARG A 55 7.84 -24.47 6.95
N THR A 56 7.92 -23.43 6.13
CA THR A 56 8.32 -23.50 4.71
C THR A 56 9.62 -22.75 4.50
N THR A 57 10.15 -22.74 3.28
CA THR A 57 11.37 -21.98 2.97
C THR A 57 11.11 -20.48 3.08
N GLU A 58 12.11 -19.71 3.52
CA GLU A 58 11.99 -18.25 3.62
C GLU A 58 11.54 -17.62 2.30
N ALA A 59 12.07 -18.10 1.17
CA ALA A 59 11.68 -17.61 -0.15
C ALA A 59 10.17 -17.78 -0.46
N LEU A 60 9.56 -18.90 -0.06
CA LEU A 60 8.12 -19.13 -0.26
C LEU A 60 7.28 -18.28 0.69
N ALA A 61 7.70 -18.16 1.94
CA ALA A 61 7.04 -17.31 2.94
C ALA A 61 7.08 -15.83 2.55
N GLU A 62 8.24 -15.32 2.15
CA GLU A 62 8.44 -13.95 1.69
C GLU A 62 7.63 -13.66 0.43
N ARG A 63 7.65 -14.58 -0.55
CA ARG A 63 6.83 -14.45 -1.76
C ARG A 63 5.34 -14.36 -1.43
N TYR A 64 4.85 -15.21 -0.52
CA TYR A 64 3.46 -15.18 -0.08
C TYR A 64 3.12 -13.84 0.59
N CYS A 65 3.92 -13.39 1.56
CA CYS A 65 3.69 -12.12 2.27
C CYS A 65 3.68 -10.94 1.29
N ARG A 66 4.65 -10.88 0.38
CA ARG A 66 4.75 -9.80 -0.61
C ARG A 66 3.55 -9.73 -1.54
N LEU A 67 3.01 -10.89 -1.95
CA LEU A 67 1.79 -10.95 -2.78
C LEU A 67 0.54 -10.56 -1.98
N SER A 68 0.45 -11.03 -0.74
CA SER A 68 -0.69 -10.76 0.15
C SER A 68 -0.79 -9.28 0.49
N ILE A 69 0.30 -8.67 0.95
CA ILE A 69 0.37 -7.24 1.26
C ILE A 69 0.09 -6.42 0.00
N GLY A 70 0.71 -6.76 -1.13
CA GLY A 70 0.50 -6.02 -2.37
C GLY A 70 -0.95 -5.99 -2.85
N LYS A 71 -1.67 -7.11 -2.72
CA LYS A 71 -3.10 -7.17 -3.03
C LYS A 71 -3.90 -6.26 -2.09
N LYS A 72 -3.63 -6.34 -0.78
CA LYS A 72 -4.34 -5.57 0.24
C LYS A 72 -4.06 -4.07 0.11
N TRP A 73 -2.80 -3.70 -0.12
CA TRP A 73 -2.38 -2.32 -0.37
C TRP A 73 -3.11 -1.71 -1.56
N ALA A 74 -3.20 -2.45 -2.67
CA ALA A 74 -3.96 -1.99 -3.85
C ALA A 74 -5.45 -1.79 -3.52
N SER A 75 -6.06 -2.74 -2.79
CA SER A 75 -7.45 -2.60 -2.33
C SER A 75 -7.65 -1.42 -1.37
N HIS A 76 -6.70 -1.18 -0.46
CA HIS A 76 -6.75 -0.06 0.47
C HIS A 76 -6.70 1.28 -0.28
N ARG A 77 -5.77 1.43 -1.24
CA ARG A 77 -5.68 2.63 -2.09
C ARG A 77 -6.96 2.88 -2.88
N GLN A 78 -7.53 1.83 -3.47
CA GLN A 78 -8.80 1.96 -4.19
C GLN A 78 -9.92 2.41 -3.25
N ARG A 79 -10.04 1.82 -2.05
CA ARG A 79 -11.04 2.21 -1.05
C ARG A 79 -10.89 3.68 -0.64
N LEU A 80 -9.65 4.15 -0.40
CA LEU A 80 -9.38 5.56 -0.11
C LEU A 80 -9.84 6.46 -1.24
N TRP A 81 -9.55 6.09 -2.49
CA TRP A 81 -10.02 6.84 -3.64
C TRP A 81 -11.55 6.89 -3.69
N ASP A 82 -12.23 5.75 -3.58
CA ASP A 82 -13.69 5.68 -3.69
C ASP A 82 -14.41 6.44 -2.55
N GLU A 83 -13.82 6.49 -1.35
CA GLU A 83 -14.41 7.14 -0.18
C GLU A 83 -14.17 8.67 -0.15
N PHE A 84 -12.99 9.13 -0.59
CA PHE A 84 -12.59 10.54 -0.45
C PHE A 84 -12.61 11.33 -1.76
N TYR A 85 -12.68 10.66 -2.92
CA TYR A 85 -12.82 11.35 -4.20
C TYR A 85 -14.25 11.80 -4.43
N ASN A 86 -14.43 13.09 -4.71
CA ASN A 86 -15.68 13.65 -5.17
C ASN A 86 -15.46 14.38 -6.51
N PRO A 87 -16.10 13.94 -7.61
CA PRO A 87 -15.91 14.55 -8.93
C PRO A 87 -16.43 15.99 -9.01
N ALA A 88 -17.26 16.44 -8.06
CA ALA A 88 -17.74 17.82 -8.00
C ALA A 88 -16.73 18.78 -7.35
N LEU A 89 -15.70 18.26 -6.68
CA LEU A 89 -14.68 19.08 -6.02
C LEU A 89 -13.51 19.39 -6.95
N ALA A 90 -12.94 20.59 -6.78
CA ALA A 90 -11.68 20.94 -7.41
C ALA A 90 -10.52 20.13 -6.80
N ARG A 91 -9.43 20.00 -7.57
CA ARG A 91 -8.24 19.25 -7.16
C ARG A 91 -7.69 19.69 -5.80
N ASP A 92 -7.61 20.99 -5.53
CA ASP A 92 -7.08 21.52 -4.27
C ASP A 92 -7.98 21.24 -3.05
N GLU A 93 -9.30 21.16 -3.26
CA GLU A 93 -10.26 20.76 -2.23
C GLU A 93 -10.08 19.28 -1.87
N ILE A 94 -9.92 18.42 -2.88
CA ILE A 94 -9.67 16.98 -2.68
C ILE A 94 -8.33 16.77 -1.95
N VAL A 95 -7.28 17.49 -2.34
CA VAL A 95 -5.96 17.42 -1.70
C VAL A 95 -5.98 17.95 -0.26
N SER A 96 -6.87 18.89 0.05
CA SER A 96 -7.05 19.42 1.41
C SER A 96 -7.85 18.46 2.30
N ASN A 97 -8.70 17.61 1.73
CA ASN A 97 -9.45 16.57 2.43
C ASN A 97 -8.59 15.31 2.68
N VAL A 98 -7.59 15.42 3.55
CA VAL A 98 -6.65 14.34 3.85
C VAL A 98 -7.32 13.27 4.74
N PRO A 99 -7.31 11.98 4.36
CA PRO A 99 -7.81 10.90 5.21
C PRO A 99 -7.05 10.80 6.54
N LEU A 100 -7.74 10.43 7.62
CA LEU A 100 -7.11 10.24 8.92
C LEU A 100 -6.02 9.16 8.85
N GLY A 101 -4.83 9.46 9.35
CA GLY A 101 -3.69 8.53 9.36
C GLY A 101 -2.88 8.48 8.06
N VAL A 102 -3.25 9.26 7.04
CA VAL A 102 -2.49 9.38 5.79
C VAL A 102 -1.66 10.66 5.81
N ASP A 103 -0.40 10.57 5.39
CA ASP A 103 0.45 11.76 5.22
C ASP A 103 -0.08 12.68 4.11
N LYS A 104 -0.09 13.98 4.36
CA LYS A 104 -0.60 15.00 3.43
C LYS A 104 0.16 15.00 2.10
N THR A 105 1.48 14.81 2.13
CA THR A 105 2.30 14.79 0.91
C THR A 105 2.00 13.55 0.09
N GLN A 106 1.90 12.39 0.74
CA GLN A 106 1.51 11.14 0.08
C GLN A 106 0.12 11.25 -0.54
N TRP A 107 -0.85 11.83 0.18
CA TRP A 107 -2.20 12.06 -0.32
C TRP A 107 -2.21 12.97 -1.56
N ALA A 108 -1.49 14.09 -1.52
CA ALA A 108 -1.41 15.01 -2.65
C ALA A 108 -0.82 14.34 -3.91
N LEU A 109 0.23 13.53 -3.74
CA LEU A 109 0.84 12.76 -4.85
C LEU A 109 -0.14 11.70 -5.40
N PHE A 110 -0.84 10.99 -4.50
CA PHE A 110 -1.83 9.99 -4.86
C PHE A 110 -3.00 10.60 -5.66
N VAL A 111 -3.56 11.73 -5.22
CA VAL A 111 -4.62 12.45 -5.92
C VAL A 111 -4.13 12.92 -7.30
N ASN A 112 -2.93 13.50 -7.37
CA ASN A 112 -2.35 13.93 -8.64
C ASN A 112 -2.20 12.77 -9.63
N TYR A 113 -1.78 11.59 -9.16
CA TYR A 113 -1.67 10.40 -10.01
C TYR A 113 -3.02 9.96 -10.60
N HIS A 114 -4.08 9.93 -9.80
CA HIS A 114 -5.42 9.55 -10.27
C HIS A 114 -6.05 10.59 -11.21
N LEU A 115 -5.75 11.87 -11.03
CA LEU A 115 -6.28 12.94 -11.89
C LEU A 115 -5.51 13.10 -13.22
N LYS A 116 -4.35 12.46 -13.39
CA LYS A 116 -3.62 12.48 -14.66
C LYS A 116 -4.49 11.91 -15.79
N PRO A 117 -4.57 12.59 -16.96
CA PRO A 117 -5.39 12.13 -18.08
C PRO A 117 -4.96 10.76 -18.62
N SER A 118 -3.69 10.38 -18.44
CA SER A 118 -3.11 9.09 -18.84
C SER A 118 -3.59 7.89 -18.04
N THR A 119 -4.27 8.12 -16.91
CA THR A 119 -4.72 7.07 -15.98
C THR A 119 -6.21 6.72 -16.16
N LYS A 120 -6.94 7.47 -17.01
CA LYS A 120 -8.32 7.14 -17.41
C LYS A 120 -8.27 6.11 -18.54
N LYS A 121 -8.69 4.88 -18.26
CA LYS A 121 -8.98 3.85 -19.28
C LYS A 121 -10.30 4.13 -19.96
#